data_AF-A0A833D4B0-F1
#
_entry.id   AF-A0A833D4B0-F1
#
_cell.length_a   1.000
_cell.length_b   1.000
_cell.length_c   1.000
_cell.angle_alpha   90.00
_cell.angle_beta   90.00
_cell.angle_gamma   90.00
#
_symmetry.space_group_name_H-M   'P 1'
#
loop_
_entity.id
_entity.type
_entity.pdbx_description
1 polymer ?
#
loop_
_entity_poly.entity_id
_entity_poly.type
_entity_poly.pdbx_seq_one_letter_code
_entity_poly.pdbx_strand_id
1 'polypeptide(L)' 'MRKYFGTDGVRGTANKAPMTPDVMMKLAAAAGSYFKMYHPHHRSKVIIGKDTRLSGYLLEPALTSGFISVGMD' A
#
# COMPACT_ATOMS: atom_id res chain seq x y z
N MET A 1 -13.40 -16.53 -2.95
CA MET A 1 -13.13 -15.44 -3.92
C MET A 1 -12.02 -14.56 -3.39
N ARG A 2 -10.99 -14.24 -4.19
CA ARG A 2 -10.01 -13.23 -3.79
C ARG A 2 -10.65 -11.84 -3.95
N LYS A 3 -10.79 -11.09 -2.84
CA LYS A 3 -11.48 -9.78 -2.82
C LYS A 3 -10.62 -8.61 -3.32
N TYR A 4 -9.30 -8.69 -3.09
CA TYR A 4 -8.36 -7.60 -3.43
C TYR A 4 -7.22 -8.07 -4.33
N PHE A 5 -6.59 -9.21 -4.04
CA PHE A 5 -5.42 -9.72 -4.77
C PHE A 5 -5.80 -10.61 -5.95
N GLY A 6 -5.22 -10.35 -7.12
CA GLY A 6 -5.30 -11.23 -8.29
C GLY A 6 -4.12 -12.20 -8.35
N THR A 7 -3.66 -12.54 -9.56
CA THR A 7 -2.42 -13.29 -9.80
C THR A 7 -1.19 -12.46 -9.42
N ASP A 8 -1.18 -11.20 -9.82
CA ASP A 8 -0.02 -10.29 -9.70
C ASP A 8 -0.39 -9.02 -8.91
N GLY A 9 -0.82 -9.19 -7.66
CA GLY A 9 -1.14 -8.07 -6.77
C GLY A 9 -2.56 -7.50 -6.95
N VAL A 10 -2.77 -6.28 -6.45
CA VAL A 10 -4.05 -5.56 -6.53
C VAL A 10 -4.07 -4.72 -7.80
N ARG A 11 -5.07 -4.93 -8.66
CA ARG A 11 -5.21 -4.25 -9.96
C ARG A 11 -6.64 -3.79 -10.19
N GLY A 12 -6.81 -2.77 -11.03
CA GLY A 12 -8.11 -2.19 -11.36
C GLY A 12 -7.99 -0.82 -12.01
N THR A 13 -9.13 -0.24 -12.38
CA THR A 13 -9.17 1.15 -12.85
C THR A 13 -9.00 2.09 -11.66
N ALA A 14 -8.11 3.08 -11.77
CA ALA A 14 -7.91 4.08 -10.72
C ALA A 14 -9.25 4.76 -10.32
N ASN A 15 -9.41 5.04 -9.04
CA ASN A 15 -10.64 5.57 -8.42
C ASN A 15 -11.87 4.66 -8.52
N LYS A 16 -11.73 3.41 -8.96
CA LYS A 16 -12.77 2.38 -8.86
C LYS A 16 -12.27 1.27 -7.95
N ALA A 17 -13.17 0.69 -7.15
CA ALA A 17 -12.80 -0.44 -6.33
C ALA A 17 -12.21 -1.58 -7.19
N PRO A 18 -11.08 -2.20 -6.78
CA PRO A 18 -10.36 -1.99 -5.51
C PRO A 18 -9.25 -0.93 -5.53
N MET A 19 -9.01 -0.22 -6.63
CA MET A 19 -7.94 0.77 -6.81
C MET A 19 -8.36 2.19 -6.38
N THR A 20 -8.83 2.33 -5.14
CA THR A 20 -9.15 3.63 -4.53
C THR A 20 -8.06 4.04 -3.52
N PRO A 21 -7.87 5.34 -3.25
CA PRO A 21 -6.86 5.80 -2.30
C PRO A 21 -7.06 5.25 -0.90
N ASP A 22 -8.31 5.23 -0.41
CA ASP A 22 -8.66 4.66 0.90
C ASP A 22 -8.27 3.18 1.02
N VAL A 23 -8.52 2.39 -0.04
CA VAL A 23 -8.14 0.96 -0.05
C VAL A 23 -6.63 0.81 -0.08
N MET A 24 -5.91 1.62 -0.86
CA MET A 24 -4.44 1.57 -0.90
C MET A 24 -3.81 1.98 0.43
N MET A 25 -4.34 3.00 1.10
CA MET A 25 -3.89 3.41 2.44
C MET A 25 -4.09 2.28 3.47
N LYS A 26 -5.25 1.65 3.48
CA LYS A 26 -5.54 0.50 4.36
C LYS A 26 -4.66 -0.70 4.04
N LEU A 27 -4.39 -0.95 2.76
CA LEU A 27 -3.50 -2.01 2.30
C LEU A 27 -2.06 -1.77 2.81
N ALA A 28 -1.56 -0.54 2.69
CA ALA A 28 -0.22 -0.17 3.19
C ALA A 28 -0.13 -0.30 4.72
N ALA A 29 -1.12 0.19 5.46
CA ALA A 29 -1.16 0.03 6.92
C ALA A 29 -1.17 -1.45 7.33
N ALA A 30 -2.01 -2.27 6.68
CA ALA A 30 -2.07 -3.71 6.94
C ALA A 30 -0.73 -4.41 6.63
N ALA A 31 -0.10 -4.08 5.50
CA ALA A 31 1.20 -4.62 5.13
C ALA A 31 2.29 -4.21 6.14
N GLY A 32 2.35 -2.93 6.51
CA GLY A 32 3.34 -2.43 7.47
C GLY A 32 3.18 -3.07 8.86
N SER A 33 1.95 -3.16 9.38
CA SER A 33 1.69 -3.86 10.65
C SER A 33 2.09 -5.34 10.60
N TYR A 34 1.79 -6.02 9.49
CA TYR A 34 2.16 -7.42 9.30
C TYR A 34 3.68 -7.61 9.32
N PHE A 35 4.44 -6.87 8.51
CA PHE A 35 5.90 -7.04 8.45
C PHE A 35 6.62 -6.65 9.74
N LYS A 36 6.13 -5.62 10.45
CA LYS A 36 6.67 -5.19 11.73
C LYS A 36 6.59 -6.29 12.80
N MET A 37 5.54 -7.12 12.76
CA MET A 37 5.37 -8.24 13.69
C MET A 37 6.52 -9.26 13.58
N TYR A 38 7.09 -9.45 12.39
CA TYR A 38 8.18 -10.41 12.17
C TYR A 38 9.57 -9.84 12.50
N HIS A 39 9.71 -8.51 12.61
CA HIS A 39 11.00 -7.84 12.80
C HIS A 39 10.91 -6.70 13.85
N PRO A 40 10.52 -7.00 15.10
CA PRO A 40 10.15 -5.98 16.09
C PRO A 40 11.28 -5.03 16.50
N HIS A 41 12.54 -5.44 16.32
CA HIS A 41 13.72 -4.67 16.71
C HIS A 41 14.43 -3.98 15.53
N HIS A 42 13.91 -4.12 14.31
CA HIS A 42 14.51 -3.50 13.13
C HIS A 42 13.74 -2.26 12.71
N ARG A 43 14.49 -1.23 12.30
CA ARG A 43 13.92 -0.06 11.62
C ARG A 43 13.33 -0.52 10.29
N SER A 44 12.00 -0.59 10.23
CA SER A 44 11.27 -1.13 9.09
C SER A 44 11.14 -0.06 8.02
N LYS A 45 11.87 -0.23 6.92
CA LYS A 45 11.89 0.71 5.79
C LYS A 45 11.05 0.21 4.63
N VAL A 46 10.39 1.12 3.92
CA VAL A 46 9.60 0.84 2.73
C VAL A 46 10.10 1.67 1.55
N ILE A 47 10.17 1.04 0.38
CA ILE A 47 10.48 1.71 -0.88
C ILE A 47 9.22 1.66 -1.75
N ILE A 48 8.72 2.83 -2.16
CA ILE A 48 7.56 2.93 -3.05
C ILE A 48 8.05 3.32 -4.45
N GLY A 49 7.88 2.40 -5.39
CA GLY A 49 8.09 2.65 -6.81
C GLY A 49 6.74 2.90 -7.51
N LYS A 50 6.71 3.85 -8.45
CA LYS A 50 5.55 4.10 -9.31
C LYS A 50 5.96 4.16 -10.78
N ASP A 51 5.01 3.93 -11.67
CA ASP A 51 5.17 4.19 -13.10
C ASP A 51 4.84 5.66 -13.45
N THR A 52 4.70 5.96 -14.75
CA THR A 52 4.41 7.31 -15.26
C THR A 52 2.92 7.66 -15.26
N ARG A 53 2.02 6.78 -14.81
CA ARG A 53 0.57 7.04 -14.84
C ARG A 53 0.22 8.18 -13.90
N LEU A 54 -0.72 9.03 -14.32
CA LEU A 54 -1.24 10.13 -13.50
C LEU A 54 -1.84 9.66 -12.17
N SER A 55 -2.48 8.48 -12.15
CA SER A 55 -3.00 7.88 -10.92
C SER A 55 -1.91 7.57 -9.89
N GLY A 56 -0.64 7.46 -10.30
CA GLY A 56 0.48 7.26 -9.39
C GLY A 56 0.62 8.41 -8.38
N TYR A 57 0.34 9.66 -8.77
CA TYR A 57 0.38 10.82 -7.87
C TYR A 57 -0.74 10.81 -6.82
N LEU A 58 -1.72 9.94 -6.99
CA LEU A 58 -2.80 9.73 -6.02
C LEU A 58 -2.50 8.51 -5.12
N LEU A 59 -2.06 7.41 -5.72
CA LEU A 59 -1.87 6.15 -5.01
C LEU A 59 -0.57 6.11 -4.21
N GLU A 60 0.51 6.73 -4.69
CA GLU A 60 1.77 6.78 -3.94
C GLU A 60 1.60 7.51 -2.60
N PRO A 61 1.03 8.73 -2.53
CA PRO A 61 0.82 9.39 -1.24
C PRO A 61 -0.12 8.63 -0.31
N ALA A 62 -1.12 7.92 -0.86
CA ALA A 62 -2.02 7.08 -0.08
C ALA A 62 -1.27 5.90 0.57
N LEU A 63 -0.40 5.24 -0.19
CA LEU A 63 0.47 4.18 0.34
C LEU A 63 1.43 4.74 1.40
N THR A 64 2.09 5.87 1.09
CA THR A 64 2.99 6.57 2.02
C THR A 64 2.30 6.89 3.35
N SER A 65 1.10 7.47 3.31
CA SER A 65 0.29 7.75 4.50
C SER A 65 -0.04 6.49 5.30
N GLY A 66 -0.42 5.41 4.62
CA GLY A 66 -0.71 4.13 5.27
C GLY A 66 0.50 3.52 5.97
N PHE A 67 1.68 3.53 5.35
CA PHE A 67 2.91 3.03 5.94
C PHE A 67 3.37 3.88 7.14
N ILE A 68 3.35 5.21 7.02
CA ILE A 68 3.69 6.12 8.13
C ILE A 68 2.75 5.91 9.32
N SER A 69 1.46 5.66 9.08
CA SER A 69 0.46 5.47 10.15
C SER A 69 0.77 4.30 11.10
N VAL A 70 1.57 3.33 10.65
CA VAL A 70 1.98 2.14 11.43
C VAL A 70 3.45 2.20 11.85
N GLY A 71 4.10 3.35 11.64
CA GLY A 71 5.48 3.63 12.03
C GLY A 71 6.51 2.91 11.15
N MET A 72 6.25 2.82 9.86
CA MET A 72 7.27 2.49 8.84
C MET A 72 8.02 3.76 8.44
N ASP A 73 9.28 3.60 8.02
CA ASP A 73 10.13 4.65 7.45
C ASP A 73 10.24 4.58 5.93
#